data_AF-A0A2E2IYN2-F1
#
_entry.id   AF-A0A2E2IYN2-F1
#
_cell.length_a   1.000
_cell.length_b   1.000
_cell.length_c   1.000
_cell.angle_alpha   90.00
_cell.angle_beta   90.00
_cell.angle_gamma   90.00
#
_symmetry.space_group_name_H-M   'P 1'
#
loop_
_entity.id
_entity.type
_entity.pdbx_description
1 polymer ?
#
loop_
_entity_poly.entity_id
_entity_poly.type
_entity_poly.pdbx_seq_one_letter_code
_entity_poly.pdbx_strand_id
1 'polypeptide(L)'
;MKNPPGKIKAIVAYLTFIGLFIAISMNRDPKEEFATWHIKNMFGLLILLFVSVALQQYRIGFYVYYISLALWLFSLIMAIAGRKEGVPYLSEKFQQWFPFLG
;
A
#
# COMPACT_ATOMS: atom_id res chain seq x y z
N MET A 1 -11.91 18.46 7.13
CA MET A 1 -11.03 17.43 7.74
C MET A 1 -9.59 17.90 7.56
N LYS A 2 -8.76 17.89 8.62
CA LYS A 2 -7.36 18.32 8.53
C LYS A 2 -6.56 17.24 7.79
N ASN A 3 -5.83 17.63 6.73
CA ASN A 3 -5.01 16.67 5.98
C ASN A 3 -3.83 16.19 6.85
N PRO A 4 -3.58 14.88 6.96
CA PRO A 4 -2.41 14.39 7.70
C PRO A 4 -1.11 14.78 6.99
N PRO A 5 -0.04 15.09 7.75
CA PRO A 5 1.30 15.22 7.19
C PRO A 5 1.68 14.01 6.34
N GLY A 6 2.29 14.23 5.16
CA GLY A 6 2.64 13.15 4.24
C GLY A 6 1.50 12.60 3.37
N LYS A 7 0.29 13.19 3.38
CA LYS A 7 -0.84 12.73 2.54
C LYS A 7 -0.50 12.56 1.06
N ILE A 8 0.22 13.52 0.47
CA ILE A 8 0.64 13.43 -0.94
C ILE A 8 1.57 12.24 -1.15
N LYS A 9 2.56 12.05 -0.25
CA LYS A 9 3.48 10.90 -0.29
C LYS A 9 2.72 9.56 -0.24
N ALA A 10 1.70 9.47 0.62
CA ALA A 10 0.84 8.31 0.74
C ALA A 10 0.05 8.00 -0.56
N ILE A 11 -0.53 9.02 -1.20
CA ILE A 11 -1.25 8.86 -2.47
C ILE A 11 -0.30 8.43 -3.59
N VAL A 12 0.89 9.05 -3.66
CA VAL A 12 1.93 8.72 -4.65
C VAL A 12 2.32 7.24 -4.57
N ALA A 13 2.35 6.67 -3.36
CA ALA A 13 2.69 5.26 -3.18
C ALA A 13 1.80 4.33 -4.03
N TYR A 14 0.52 4.67 -4.19
CA TYR A 14 -0.46 3.82 -4.87
C TYR A 14 -0.56 4.01 -6.39
N LEU A 15 0.07 5.03 -6.99
CA LEU A 15 -0.14 5.34 -8.42
C LEU A 15 0.31 4.20 -9.35
N THR A 16 1.49 3.66 -9.09
CA THR A 16 2.08 2.50 -9.78
C THR A 16 3.13 1.87 -8.86
N PHE A 17 3.74 0.75 -9.27
CA PHE A 17 4.93 0.24 -8.58
C PHE A 17 6.09 1.25 -8.57
N ILE A 18 6.19 2.12 -9.58
CA ILE A 18 7.15 3.23 -9.62
C ILE A 18 6.77 4.27 -8.56
N GLY A 19 5.47 4.58 -8.44
CA GLY A 19 4.93 5.46 -7.40
C GLY A 19 5.32 5.03 -5.98
N LEU A 20 5.32 3.72 -5.70
CA LEU A 20 5.79 3.18 -4.43
C LEU A 20 7.26 3.55 -4.14
N PHE A 21 8.17 3.33 -5.10
CA PHE A 21 9.59 3.68 -4.92
C PHE A 21 9.80 5.19 -4.77
N ILE A 22 9.06 5.99 -5.52
CA ILE A 22 9.07 7.45 -5.37
C ILE A 22 8.60 7.85 -3.96
N ALA A 23 7.49 7.28 -3.47
CA ALA A 23 6.97 7.58 -2.15
C ALA A 23 7.94 7.18 -1.03
N ILE A 24 8.65 6.05 -1.17
CA ILE A 24 9.71 5.63 -0.25
C ILE A 24 10.81 6.70 -0.20
N SER A 25 11.30 7.16 -1.36
CA SER A 25 12.32 8.23 -1.41
C SER A 25 11.79 9.55 -0.84
N MET A 26 10.57 9.96 -1.19
CA MET A 26 9.94 11.19 -0.69
C MET A 26 9.75 11.19 0.83
N ASN A 27 9.65 10.01 1.45
CA ASN A 27 9.38 9.87 2.88
C ASN A 27 10.63 9.58 3.73
N ARG A 28 11.84 9.73 3.17
CA ARG A 28 13.08 9.59 3.94
C ARG A 28 13.32 10.73 4.92
N ASP A 29 13.12 11.98 4.47
CA ASP A 29 13.30 13.17 5.29
C ASP A 29 12.44 14.34 4.76
N PRO A 30 11.48 14.90 5.52
CA PRO A 30 11.01 14.40 6.81
C PRO A 30 10.19 13.12 6.65
N LYS A 31 10.37 12.20 7.59
CA LYS A 31 9.58 10.97 7.66
C LYS A 31 8.21 11.25 8.26
N GLU A 32 7.17 10.89 7.51
CA GLU A 32 5.78 11.06 7.93
C GLU A 32 5.16 9.69 8.22
N GLU A 33 4.55 9.53 9.38
CA GLU A 33 3.95 8.24 9.77
C GLU A 33 2.79 7.84 8.88
N PHE A 34 1.97 8.81 8.43
CA PHE A 34 0.84 8.55 7.55
C PHE A 34 1.31 7.97 6.21
N ALA A 35 2.35 8.57 5.63
CA ALA A 35 2.97 8.09 4.42
C ALA A 35 3.62 6.71 4.62
N THR A 36 4.37 6.54 5.72
CA THR A 36 5.01 5.25 6.08
C THR A 36 3.98 4.12 6.12
N TRP A 37 2.83 4.37 6.76
CA TRP A 37 1.78 3.37 6.91
C TRP A 37 1.22 2.90 5.55
N HIS A 38 0.93 3.84 4.65
CA HIS A 38 0.44 3.55 3.30
C HIS A 38 1.52 2.96 2.37
N ILE A 39 2.78 3.37 2.51
CA ILE A 39 3.92 2.77 1.79
C ILE A 39 4.05 1.29 2.13
N LYS A 40 4.00 0.94 3.42
CA LYS A 40 4.05 -0.47 3.87
C LYS A 40 2.85 -1.28 3.36
N ASN A 41 1.66 -0.68 3.37
CA ASN A 41 0.47 -1.32 2.79
C ASN A 41 0.60 -1.59 1.30
N MET A 42 1.05 -0.60 0.53
CA MET A 42 1.21 -0.73 -0.91
C MET A 42 2.30 -1.76 -1.25
N PHE A 43 3.38 -1.82 -0.46
CA PHE A 43 4.38 -2.87 -0.61
C PHE A 43 3.80 -4.27 -0.36
N GLY A 44 2.96 -4.43 0.67
CA GLY A 44 2.22 -5.67 0.91
C GLY A 44 1.28 -6.05 -0.26
N LEU A 45 0.57 -5.09 -0.83
CA LEU A 45 -0.27 -5.29 -2.01
C LEU A 45 0.54 -5.68 -3.25
N LEU A 46 1.74 -5.13 -3.42
CA LEU A 46 2.65 -5.53 -4.51
C LEU A 46 3.07 -7.00 -4.38
N ILE A 47 3.34 -7.46 -3.17
CA ILE A 47 3.61 -8.89 -2.90
C ILE A 47 2.39 -9.74 -3.27
N LEU A 48 1.18 -9.33 -2.86
CA LEU A 48 -0.06 -10.05 -3.21
C LEU A 48 -0.28 -10.11 -4.73
N LEU A 49 0.05 -9.04 -5.47
CA LEU A 49 0.03 -9.04 -6.92
C LEU A 49 1.01 -10.08 -7.49
N PHE A 50 2.25 -10.14 -7.01
CA PHE A 50 3.20 -11.16 -7.47
C PHE A 50 2.75 -12.58 -7.13
N VAL A 51 2.14 -12.81 -5.96
CA VAL A 51 1.52 -14.10 -5.61
C VAL A 51 0.40 -14.44 -6.59
N SER A 52 -0.44 -13.47 -6.97
CA SER A 52 -1.51 -13.70 -7.95
C SER A 52 -0.97 -14.13 -9.31
N VAL A 53 0.12 -13.49 -9.77
CA VAL A 53 0.79 -13.80 -11.04
C VAL A 53 1.43 -15.19 -10.98
N ALA A 54 2.14 -15.51 -9.90
CA ALA A 54 2.74 -16.84 -9.71
C ALA A 54 1.70 -17.97 -9.70
N LEU A 55 0.47 -17.68 -9.27
CA LEU A 55 -0.64 -18.62 -9.23
C LEU A 55 -1.57 -18.54 -10.46
N GLN A 56 -1.24 -17.77 -11.50
CA GLN A 56 -2.14 -17.54 -12.66
C GLN A 56 -2.58 -18.81 -13.38
N GLN A 57 -1.75 -19.85 -13.39
CA GLN A 57 -2.09 -21.16 -13.97
C GLN A 57 -3.26 -21.86 -13.24
N TYR A 58 -3.52 -21.46 -12.00
CA TYR A 58 -4.62 -21.97 -11.18
C TYR A 58 -5.76 -20.94 -11.10
N ARG A 59 -7.00 -21.42 -10.97
CA ARG A 59 -8.18 -20.54 -10.78
C ARG A 59 -8.04 -19.62 -9.58
N ILE A 60 -7.28 -20.01 -8.55
CA ILE A 60 -7.04 -19.17 -7.38
C ILE A 60 -6.25 -17.89 -7.72
N GLY A 61 -5.35 -17.92 -8.70
CA GLY A 61 -4.62 -16.73 -9.14
C GLY A 61 -5.55 -15.62 -9.63
N PHE A 62 -6.61 -15.99 -10.37
CA PHE A 62 -7.66 -15.06 -10.80
C PHE A 62 -8.32 -14.38 -9.59
N TYR A 63 -8.80 -15.15 -8.61
CA TYR A 63 -9.47 -14.57 -7.44
C TYR A 63 -8.54 -13.69 -6.61
N VAL A 64 -7.29 -14.13 -6.38
CA VAL A 64 -6.29 -13.34 -5.64
C VAL A 64 -5.99 -12.01 -6.34
N TYR A 65 -5.93 -12.00 -7.68
CA TYR A 65 -5.74 -10.78 -8.46
C TYR A 65 -6.87 -9.77 -8.22
N TYR A 66 -8.13 -10.16 -8.39
CA TYR A 66 -9.27 -9.25 -8.22
C TYR A 66 -9.45 -8.79 -6.78
N ILE A 67 -9.17 -9.65 -5.80
CA ILE A 67 -9.15 -9.26 -4.38
C ILE A 67 -8.05 -8.22 -4.13
N SER A 68 -6.84 -8.44 -4.66
CA SER A 68 -5.73 -7.49 -4.52
C SER A 68 -6.04 -6.14 -5.16
N LEU A 69 -6.69 -6.15 -6.33
CA LEU A 69 -7.14 -4.93 -7.03
C LEU A 69 -8.17 -4.15 -6.21
N ALA A 70 -9.16 -4.85 -5.63
CA ALA A 70 -10.17 -4.23 -4.77
C ALA A 70 -9.54 -3.62 -3.50
N LEU A 71 -8.61 -4.33 -2.87
CA LEU A 71 -7.88 -3.86 -1.69
C LEU A 71 -6.95 -2.68 -2.00
N TRP A 72 -6.35 -2.65 -3.19
CA TRP A 72 -5.57 -1.53 -3.68
C TRP A 72 -6.44 -0.28 -3.86
N LEU A 73 -7.58 -0.40 -4.54
CA LEU A 73 -8.55 0.71 -4.67
C LEU A 73 -9.03 1.21 -3.31
N PHE A 74 -9.39 0.30 -2.40
CA PHE A 74 -9.82 0.65 -1.05
C PHE A 74 -8.71 1.42 -0.30
N SER A 75 -7.48 0.92 -0.32
CA SER A 75 -6.35 1.56 0.37
C SER A 75 -6.00 2.94 -0.22
N LEU A 76 -6.13 3.11 -1.54
CA LEU A 76 -5.99 4.40 -2.21
C LEU A 76 -7.09 5.39 -1.77
N ILE A 77 -8.35 4.94 -1.71
CA ILE A 77 -9.46 5.76 -1.22
C ILE A 77 -9.20 6.21 0.22
N MET A 78 -8.71 5.32 1.09
CA MET A 78 -8.38 5.69 2.47
C MET A 78 -7.22 6.68 2.56
N ALA A 79 -6.21 6.56 1.69
CA ALA A 79 -5.13 7.55 1.59
C ALA A 79 -5.66 8.94 1.18
N ILE A 80 -6.56 8.98 0.19
CA ILE A 80 -7.25 10.21 -0.25
C ILE A 80 -8.13 10.78 0.87
N ALA A 81 -8.80 9.92 1.65
CA ALA A 81 -9.60 10.31 2.80
C ALA A 81 -8.76 10.74 4.01
N GLY A 82 -7.44 10.53 4.00
CA GLY A 82 -6.55 10.87 5.11
C GLY A 82 -6.66 9.91 6.30
N ARG A 83 -7.03 8.64 6.06
CA ARG A 83 -7.24 7.62 7.11
C ARG A 83 -6.17 6.54 7.02
N LYS A 84 -5.57 6.16 8.16
CA LYS A 84 -4.68 4.99 8.28
C LYS A 84 -5.50 3.69 8.29
N GLU A 85 -6.26 3.48 7.21
CA GLU A 85 -7.11 2.31 6.96
C GLU A 85 -6.81 1.76 5.55
N GLY A 86 -7.02 0.46 5.33
CA GLY A 86 -6.46 -0.20 4.15
C GLY A 86 -6.80 -1.69 4.13
N VAL A 87 -5.81 -2.56 3.96
CA VAL A 87 -6.06 -4.00 3.83
C VAL A 87 -6.55 -4.58 5.16
N PRO A 88 -7.81 -5.05 5.26
CA PRO A 88 -8.34 -5.58 6.52
C PRO A 88 -7.48 -6.73 7.05
N TYR A 89 -7.23 -6.73 8.36
CA TYR A 89 -6.35 -7.67 9.09
C TYR A 89 -4.86 -7.64 8.71
N LEU A 90 -4.51 -7.40 7.43
CA LEU A 90 -3.12 -7.41 6.97
C LEU A 90 -2.40 -6.09 7.17
N SER A 91 -3.08 -4.95 7.19
CA SER A 91 -2.41 -3.64 7.35
C SER A 91 -1.57 -3.56 8.62
N GLU A 92 -2.08 -4.05 9.75
CA GLU A 92 -1.33 -4.13 11.01
C GLU A 92 -0.12 -5.07 10.90
N LYS A 93 -0.28 -6.19 10.18
CA LYS A 93 0.82 -7.12 9.92
C LYS A 93 1.89 -6.50 9.02
N PHE A 94 1.50 -5.74 8.00
CA PHE A 94 2.44 -5.02 7.13
C PHE A 94 3.26 -3.98 7.90
N GLN A 95 2.69 -3.34 8.92
CA GLN A 95 3.46 -2.43 9.78
C GLN A 95 4.58 -3.16 10.52
N GLN A 96 4.32 -4.39 10.97
CA GLN A 96 5.24 -5.26 11.70
C GLN A 96 6.26 -5.96 10.79
N TRP A 97 5.85 -6.44 9.62
CA TRP A 97 6.68 -7.22 8.70
C TRP A 97 7.65 -6.37 7.87
N PHE A 98 7.33 -5.09 7.65
CA PHE A 98 8.15 -4.21 6.83
C PHE A 98 8.76 -3.06 7.63
N PRO A 99 9.51 -3.32 8.73
CA PRO A 99 10.09 -2.25 9.55
C PRO A 99 11.12 -1.40 8.78
N PHE A 100 11.70 -1.93 7.71
CA PHE A 100 12.71 -1.27 6.88
C PHE A 100 12.14 -0.22 5.89
N LEU A 101 10.82 -0.16 5.68
CA LEU A 101 10.17 0.79 4.75
C LEU A 101 9.79 2.12 5.39
N GLY A 102 10.35 2.42 6.56
CA GLY A 102 10.21 3.68 7.23
C GLY A 102 11.45 3.95 8.04
#